data_AF-R7MHT7-F1
#
_entry.id   AF-R7MHT7-F1
#
_cell.length_a   1.000
_cell.length_b   1.000
_cell.length_c   1.000
_cell.angle_alpha   90.00
_cell.angle_beta   90.00
_cell.angle_gamma   90.00
#
_symmetry.space_group_name_H-M   'P 1'
#
loop_
_entity.id
_entity.type
_entity.pdbx_description
1 polymer ?
#
loop_
_entity_poly.entity_id
_entity_poly.type
_entity_poly.pdbx_seq_one_letter_code
_entity_poly.pdbx_strand_id
1 'polypeptide(L)'
;MRINPINVNRINHDFEHFARETMQSRIRNPHSFAKEISAFQKNYSKMGMLDVFCYNLADFAERLQGSGMRDFAGIVYSGLAKLPIAKDTRITILEKAITNAENQGDKFHILARIVDLKKLYKAEWMSKQYVKTLLKEEKCLKSIVTDFEEAKKGFKTVAKGTESEDVYRLRLAFARIDIAKTCMRQNPGLALSKIRSAKRVFIEQGRTKEVEFSEQLAKQIELRRY
;
A
#
# COMPACT_ATOMS: atom_id res chain seq x y z
N MET A 1 -22.12 23.16 -15.22
CA MET A 1 -20.88 23.95 -15.06
C MET A 1 -20.25 24.12 -16.44
N ARG A 2 -20.07 25.35 -16.95
CA ARG A 2 -19.46 25.59 -18.27
C ARG A 2 -17.93 25.63 -18.10
N ILE A 3 -17.23 24.63 -18.61
CA ILE A 3 -15.76 24.58 -18.62
C ILE A 3 -15.28 25.42 -19.81
N ASN A 4 -14.39 26.39 -19.58
CA ASN A 4 -13.82 27.22 -20.64
C ASN A 4 -12.72 26.41 -21.38
N PRO A 5 -12.85 26.12 -22.69
CA PRO A 5 -11.88 25.33 -23.45
C PRO A 5 -10.44 25.87 -23.42
N ILE A 6 -10.28 27.20 -23.34
CA ILE A 6 -8.96 27.85 -23.28
C ILE A 6 -8.21 27.47 -22.00
N ASN A 7 -8.93 27.38 -20.88
CA ASN A 7 -8.34 27.02 -19.59
C ASN A 7 -7.94 25.53 -19.54
N VAL A 8 -8.67 24.67 -20.26
CA VAL A 8 -8.37 23.23 -20.36
C VAL A 8 -7.08 22.97 -21.13
N ASN A 9 -6.92 23.63 -22.28
CA ASN A 9 -5.70 23.48 -23.08
C ASN A 9 -4.47 24.00 -22.33
N ARG A 10 -4.63 25.09 -21.58
CA ARG A 10 -3.55 25.66 -20.77
C ARG A 10 -3.11 24.74 -19.64
N ILE A 11 -4.03 24.20 -18.83
CA ILE A 11 -3.64 23.35 -17.69
C ILE A 11 -2.99 22.02 -18.13
N ASN A 12 -3.45 21.45 -19.24
CA ASN A 12 -2.83 20.26 -19.85
C ASN A 12 -1.42 20.58 -20.36
N HIS A 13 -1.26 21.71 -21.06
CA HIS A 13 0.04 22.18 -21.52
C HIS A 13 1.01 22.41 -20.36
N ASP A 14 0.56 23.07 -19.29
CA ASP A 14 1.38 23.35 -18.11
C ASP A 14 1.80 22.05 -17.38
N PHE A 15 0.91 21.05 -17.31
CA PHE A 15 1.25 19.74 -16.76
C PHE A 15 2.28 18.99 -17.62
N GLU A 16 2.11 18.96 -18.93
CA GLU A 16 3.07 18.31 -19.84
C GLU A 16 4.43 19.00 -19.84
N HIS A 17 4.46 20.33 -19.72
CA HIS A 17 5.70 21.07 -19.54
C HIS A 17 6.40 20.65 -18.24
N PHE A 18 5.68 20.65 -17.12
CA PHE A 18 6.18 20.19 -15.82
C PHE A 18 6.71 18.75 -15.89
N ALA A 19 5.96 17.84 -16.51
CA ALA A 19 6.35 16.44 -16.66
C ALA A 19 7.66 16.34 -17.45
N ARG A 20 7.74 17.02 -18.60
CA ARG A 20 8.94 17.04 -19.45
C ARG A 20 10.17 17.61 -18.75
N GLU A 21 10.03 18.76 -18.08
CA GLU A 21 11.11 19.37 -17.31
C GLU A 21 11.58 18.47 -16.17
N THR A 22 10.66 17.79 -15.50
CA THR A 22 11.02 16.81 -14.47
C THR A 22 11.84 15.66 -15.05
N MET A 23 11.46 15.14 -16.22
CA MET A 23 12.20 14.06 -16.88
C MET A 23 13.60 14.49 -17.34
N GLN A 24 13.80 15.77 -17.63
CA GLN A 24 15.09 16.33 -18.07
C GLN A 24 15.98 16.75 -16.90
N SER A 25 15.39 17.23 -15.81
CA SER A 25 16.12 17.69 -14.62
C SER A 25 16.43 16.54 -13.67
N ARG A 26 17.72 16.21 -13.53
CA ARG A 26 18.19 15.11 -12.65
C ARG A 26 18.13 15.44 -11.16
N ILE A 27 17.83 16.69 -10.77
CA ILE A 27 17.87 17.14 -9.37
C ILE A 27 16.63 17.99 -9.08
N ARG A 28 15.55 17.34 -8.65
CA ARG A 28 14.40 18.02 -8.02
C ARG A 28 14.32 17.64 -6.55
N ASN A 29 13.89 18.57 -5.71
CA ASN A 29 13.58 18.26 -4.32
C ASN A 29 12.25 17.45 -4.25
N PRO A 30 12.21 16.29 -3.57
CA PRO A 30 11.00 15.47 -3.46
C PRO A 30 9.77 16.21 -2.88
N HIS A 31 9.97 17.10 -1.91
CA HIS A 31 8.88 17.88 -1.30
C HIS A 31 8.32 18.93 -2.26
N SER A 32 9.20 19.63 -3.00
CA SER A 32 8.73 20.61 -4.00
C SER A 32 7.94 19.93 -5.10
N PHE A 33 8.44 18.80 -5.60
CA PHE A 33 7.78 17.97 -6.59
C PHE A 33 6.38 17.52 -6.13
N ALA A 34 6.26 17.00 -4.90
CA ALA A 34 4.96 16.59 -4.34
C ALA A 34 3.98 17.77 -4.21
N LYS A 35 4.48 18.97 -3.88
CA LYS A 35 3.68 20.20 -3.78
C LYS A 35 3.17 20.65 -5.15
N GLU A 36 3.99 20.59 -6.19
CA GLU A 36 3.60 20.92 -7.57
C GLU A 36 2.50 19.98 -8.08
N ILE A 37 2.63 18.65 -7.87
CA ILE A 37 1.58 17.67 -8.20
C ILE A 37 0.26 18.01 -7.47
N SER A 38 0.35 18.34 -6.19
CA SER A 38 -0.82 18.70 -5.38
C SER A 38 -1.51 19.98 -5.90
N ALA A 39 -0.72 20.94 -6.42
CA ALA A 39 -1.25 22.14 -7.04
C ALA A 39 -1.99 21.83 -8.35
N PHE A 40 -1.43 20.96 -9.20
CA PHE A 40 -2.13 20.48 -10.40
C PHE A 40 -3.42 19.77 -10.03
N GLN A 41 -3.39 18.81 -9.10
CA GLN A 41 -4.59 18.12 -8.63
C GLN A 41 -5.70 19.10 -8.26
N LYS A 42 -5.39 20.12 -7.45
CA LYS A 42 -6.36 21.15 -7.03
C LYS A 42 -6.95 21.90 -8.22
N ASN A 43 -6.14 22.24 -9.21
CA ASN A 43 -6.59 22.96 -10.40
C ASN A 43 -7.48 22.09 -11.30
N TYR A 44 -7.08 20.84 -11.58
CA TYR A 44 -7.91 19.89 -12.32
C TYR A 44 -9.24 19.58 -11.60
N SER A 45 -9.22 19.40 -10.28
CA SER A 45 -10.45 19.18 -9.49
C SER A 45 -11.41 20.36 -9.57
N LYS A 46 -10.92 21.60 -9.49
CA LYS A 46 -11.75 22.81 -9.65
C LYS A 46 -12.44 22.89 -11.02
N MET A 47 -11.86 22.25 -12.02
CA MET A 47 -12.39 22.21 -13.39
C MET A 47 -13.27 20.99 -13.66
N GLY A 48 -13.48 20.11 -12.68
CA GLY A 48 -14.22 18.85 -12.88
C GLY A 48 -13.47 17.82 -13.74
N MET A 49 -12.14 17.95 -13.83
CA MET A 49 -11.28 17.15 -14.73
C MET A 49 -10.35 16.20 -13.96
N LEU A 50 -10.82 15.68 -12.82
CA LEU A 50 -10.00 14.82 -11.98
C LEU A 50 -9.61 13.51 -12.70
N ASP A 51 -10.48 12.97 -13.55
CA ASP A 51 -10.19 11.75 -14.31
C ASP A 51 -9.05 11.95 -15.32
N VAL A 52 -9.05 13.11 -16.01
CA VAL A 52 -7.96 13.49 -16.93
C VAL A 52 -6.65 13.64 -16.17
N PHE A 53 -6.68 14.28 -15.00
CA PHE A 53 -5.49 14.37 -14.15
C PHE A 53 -4.98 12.99 -13.73
N CYS A 54 -5.86 12.08 -13.31
CA CYS A 54 -5.47 10.74 -12.89
C CYS A 54 -4.82 9.96 -14.05
N TYR A 55 -5.38 10.08 -15.26
CA TYR A 55 -4.81 9.46 -16.47
C TYR A 55 -3.41 9.99 -16.78
N ASN A 56 -3.26 11.32 -16.90
CA ASN A 56 -1.97 11.95 -17.18
C ASN A 56 -0.94 11.67 -16.09
N LEU A 57 -1.36 11.66 -14.83
CA LEU A 57 -0.49 11.40 -13.70
C LEU A 57 -0.04 9.93 -13.65
N ALA A 58 -0.91 8.98 -14.05
CA ALA A 58 -0.53 7.57 -14.16
C ALA A 58 0.50 7.34 -15.28
N ASP A 59 0.28 7.90 -16.47
CA ASP A 59 1.26 7.86 -17.57
C ASP A 59 2.62 8.44 -17.12
N PHE A 60 2.58 9.59 -16.45
CA PHE A 60 3.79 10.24 -15.95
C PHE A 60 4.53 9.38 -14.91
N ALA A 61 3.80 8.68 -14.02
CA ALA A 61 4.41 7.75 -13.05
C ALA A 61 5.19 6.62 -13.75
N GLU A 62 4.63 6.08 -14.83
CA GLU A 62 5.24 5.00 -15.60
C GLU A 62 6.49 5.48 -16.33
N ARG A 63 6.44 6.68 -16.91
CA ARG A 63 7.60 7.33 -17.54
C ARG A 63 8.73 7.55 -16.52
N LEU A 64 8.42 8.09 -15.34
CA LEU A 64 9.40 8.26 -14.26
C LEU A 64 10.03 6.93 -13.85
N GLN A 65 9.21 5.88 -13.68
CA GLN A 65 9.69 4.54 -13.33
C GLN A 65 10.60 3.97 -14.43
N GLY A 66 10.20 4.09 -15.70
CA GLY A 66 10.96 3.61 -16.86
C GLY A 66 12.31 4.32 -17.05
N SER A 67 12.40 5.59 -16.66
CA SER A 67 13.66 6.36 -16.67
C SER A 67 14.50 6.21 -15.40
N GLY A 68 14.14 5.29 -14.49
CA GLY A 68 14.89 5.05 -13.26
C GLY A 68 14.66 6.08 -12.15
N MET A 69 13.75 7.04 -12.34
CA MET A 69 13.37 8.06 -11.35
C MET A 69 12.37 7.50 -10.32
N ARG A 70 12.74 6.38 -9.68
CA ARG A 70 11.85 5.52 -8.87
C ARG A 70 11.31 6.22 -7.62
N ASP A 71 12.10 7.08 -7.00
CA ASP A 71 11.68 7.85 -5.82
C ASP A 71 10.52 8.79 -6.18
N PHE A 72 10.61 9.50 -7.32
CA PHE A 72 9.54 10.36 -7.84
C PHE A 72 8.31 9.57 -8.31
N ALA A 73 8.52 8.46 -9.01
CA ALA A 73 7.43 7.55 -9.35
C ALA A 73 6.67 7.08 -8.09
N GLY A 74 7.39 6.78 -7.00
CA GLY A 74 6.81 6.38 -5.71
C GLY A 74 5.92 7.47 -5.09
N ILE A 75 6.33 8.73 -5.19
CA ILE A 75 5.53 9.89 -4.77
C ILE A 75 4.24 9.97 -5.58
N VAL A 76 4.34 9.85 -6.90
CA VAL A 76 3.19 9.91 -7.82
C VAL A 76 2.20 8.79 -7.53
N TYR A 77 2.67 7.54 -7.47
CA TYR A 77 1.82 6.39 -7.15
C TYR A 77 1.14 6.51 -5.78
N SER A 78 1.86 7.06 -4.78
CA SER A 78 1.31 7.28 -3.45
C SER A 78 0.20 8.34 -3.44
N GLY A 79 0.32 9.36 -4.30
CA GLY A 79 -0.74 10.36 -4.54
C GLY A 79 -1.95 9.75 -5.23
N LEU A 80 -1.72 9.07 -6.36
CA LEU A 80 -2.76 8.39 -7.15
C LEU A 80 -3.61 7.42 -6.33
N ALA A 81 -2.99 6.61 -5.46
CA ALA A 81 -3.68 5.65 -4.61
C ALA A 81 -4.72 6.28 -3.65
N LYS A 82 -4.60 7.58 -3.35
CA LYS A 82 -5.50 8.32 -2.45
C LYS A 82 -6.65 9.01 -3.18
N LEU A 83 -6.64 9.04 -4.51
CA LEU A 83 -7.66 9.72 -5.31
C LEU A 83 -8.94 8.88 -5.44
N PRO A 84 -10.11 9.52 -5.62
CA PRO A 84 -11.37 8.84 -5.87
C PRO A 84 -11.44 8.32 -7.32
N ILE A 85 -10.65 7.30 -7.63
CA ILE A 85 -10.57 6.64 -8.94
C ILE A 85 -11.32 5.31 -8.97
N ALA A 86 -11.67 4.86 -10.17
CA ALA A 86 -12.29 3.57 -10.40
C ALA A 86 -11.47 2.42 -9.81
N LYS A 87 -12.17 1.37 -9.34
CA LYS A 87 -11.57 0.23 -8.64
C LYS A 87 -10.44 -0.43 -9.45
N ASP A 88 -10.70 -0.79 -10.70
CA ASP A 88 -9.74 -1.56 -11.49
C ASP A 88 -8.48 -0.73 -11.76
N THR A 89 -8.64 0.56 -12.02
CA THR A 89 -7.53 1.52 -12.11
C THR A 89 -6.74 1.59 -10.80
N ARG A 90 -7.42 1.63 -9.65
CA ARG A 90 -6.78 1.63 -8.32
C ARG A 90 -5.98 0.36 -8.09
N ILE A 91 -6.50 -0.82 -8.47
CA ILE A 91 -5.78 -2.10 -8.37
C ILE A 91 -4.48 -2.02 -9.18
N THR A 92 -4.55 -1.63 -10.45
CA THR A 92 -3.38 -1.51 -11.32
C THR A 92 -2.34 -0.53 -10.75
N ILE A 93 -2.78 0.64 -10.26
CA ILE A 93 -1.88 1.62 -9.63
C ILE A 93 -1.19 1.05 -8.40
N LEU A 94 -1.92 0.35 -7.53
CA LEU A 94 -1.36 -0.24 -6.32
C LEU A 94 -0.38 -1.37 -6.65
N GLU A 95 -0.65 -2.19 -7.67
CA GLU A 95 0.27 -3.23 -8.15
C GLU A 95 1.57 -2.63 -8.71
N LYS A 96 1.47 -1.59 -9.56
CA LYS A 96 2.65 -0.87 -10.06
C LYS A 96 3.44 -0.19 -8.94
N ALA A 97 2.75 0.37 -7.94
CA ALA A 97 3.36 0.97 -6.76
C ALA A 97 4.14 -0.06 -5.92
N ILE A 98 3.60 -1.28 -5.78
CA ILE A 98 4.30 -2.40 -5.12
C ILE A 98 5.57 -2.74 -5.89
N THR A 99 5.48 -2.95 -7.20
CA THR A 99 6.65 -3.26 -8.03
C THR A 99 7.71 -2.15 -7.97
N ASN A 100 7.30 -0.88 -7.99
CA ASN A 100 8.23 0.23 -7.83
C ASN A 100 8.93 0.24 -6.47
N ALA A 101 8.23 -0.11 -5.39
CA ALA A 101 8.80 -0.19 -4.04
C ALA A 101 9.70 -1.43 -3.87
N GLU A 102 9.34 -2.57 -4.47
CA GLU A 102 10.19 -3.78 -4.56
C GLU A 102 11.52 -3.48 -5.23
N ASN A 103 11.51 -2.76 -6.35
CA ASN A 103 12.72 -2.34 -7.06
C ASN A 103 13.60 -1.35 -6.28
N GLN A 104 13.09 -0.76 -5.21
CA GLN A 104 13.82 0.15 -4.32
C GLN A 104 14.22 -0.53 -3.00
N GLY A 105 13.75 -1.75 -2.73
CA GLY A 105 13.91 -2.39 -1.43
C GLY A 105 13.12 -1.73 -0.30
N ASP A 106 12.12 -0.88 -0.60
CA ASP A 106 11.34 -0.17 0.42
C ASP A 106 10.21 -1.05 0.97
N LYS A 107 10.55 -1.86 1.97
CA LYS A 107 9.63 -2.82 2.62
C LYS A 107 8.41 -2.14 3.22
N PHE A 108 8.50 -0.90 3.69
CA PHE A 108 7.37 -0.21 4.32
C PHE A 108 6.36 0.31 3.30
N HIS A 109 6.82 0.84 2.16
CA HIS A 109 5.93 1.21 1.07
C HIS A 109 5.28 -0.02 0.44
N ILE A 110 6.01 -1.13 0.28
CA ILE A 110 5.42 -2.42 -0.13
C ILE A 110 4.27 -2.79 0.82
N LEU A 111 4.51 -2.81 2.13
CA LEU A 111 3.50 -3.15 3.12
C LEU A 111 2.29 -2.20 3.04
N ALA A 112 2.51 -0.89 2.93
CA ALA A 112 1.44 0.08 2.85
C ALA A 112 0.52 -0.20 1.64
N ARG A 113 1.10 -0.45 0.46
CA ARG A 113 0.32 -0.75 -0.75
C ARG A 113 -0.39 -2.11 -0.67
N ILE A 114 0.24 -3.12 -0.06
CA ILE A 114 -0.39 -4.42 0.21
C ILE A 114 -1.61 -4.27 1.11
N VAL A 115 -1.52 -3.45 2.17
CA VAL A 115 -2.64 -3.18 3.07
C VAL A 115 -3.78 -2.46 2.35
N ASP A 116 -3.46 -1.50 1.46
CA ASP A 116 -4.45 -0.83 0.63
C ASP A 116 -5.18 -1.81 -0.31
N LEU A 117 -4.43 -2.70 -0.99
CA LEU A 117 -5.01 -3.77 -1.81
C LEU A 117 -5.87 -4.74 -0.98
N LYS A 118 -5.40 -5.13 0.20
CA LYS A 118 -6.15 -6.04 1.09
C LYS A 118 -7.50 -5.46 1.46
N LYS A 119 -7.54 -4.18 1.85
CA LYS A 119 -8.78 -3.48 2.20
C LYS A 119 -9.72 -3.42 1.00
N LEU A 120 -9.19 -3.12 -0.19
CA LEU A 120 -9.97 -3.08 -1.43
C LEU A 120 -10.57 -4.44 -1.77
N TYR A 121 -9.76 -5.51 -1.83
CA TYR A 121 -10.25 -6.85 -2.14
C TYR A 121 -11.27 -7.37 -1.12
N LYS A 122 -11.13 -6.99 0.16
CA LYS A 122 -12.10 -7.33 1.19
C LYS A 122 -13.45 -6.62 0.96
N ALA A 123 -13.42 -5.32 0.69
CA ALA A 123 -14.63 -4.53 0.44
C ALA A 123 -15.39 -4.99 -0.80
N GLU A 124 -14.64 -5.46 -1.80
CA GLU A 124 -15.14 -5.90 -3.11
C GLU A 124 -15.45 -7.40 -3.16
N TRP A 125 -15.43 -8.09 -2.02
CA TRP A 125 -15.71 -9.53 -1.92
C TRP A 125 -14.83 -10.43 -2.81
N MET A 126 -13.63 -9.96 -3.16
CA MET A 126 -12.66 -10.65 -4.01
C MET A 126 -11.84 -11.65 -3.20
N SER A 127 -12.49 -12.72 -2.74
CA SER A 127 -11.97 -13.67 -1.75
C SER A 127 -10.59 -14.26 -2.13
N LYS A 128 -10.42 -14.73 -3.36
CA LYS A 128 -9.15 -15.34 -3.83
C LYS A 128 -7.98 -14.34 -3.77
N GLN A 129 -8.20 -13.12 -4.23
CA GLN A 129 -7.22 -12.03 -4.21
C GLN A 129 -6.93 -11.57 -2.78
N TYR A 130 -7.97 -11.49 -1.95
CA TYR A 130 -7.83 -11.20 -0.52
C TYR A 130 -6.92 -12.22 0.18
N VAL A 131 -7.13 -13.53 0.00
CA VAL A 131 -6.28 -14.58 0.58
C VAL A 131 -4.83 -14.44 0.10
N LYS A 132 -4.61 -14.27 -1.21
CA LYS A 132 -3.27 -14.07 -1.76
C LYS A 132 -2.57 -12.86 -1.15
N THR A 133 -3.32 -11.78 -0.91
CA THR A 133 -2.79 -10.54 -0.34
C THR A 133 -2.45 -10.68 1.14
N LEU A 134 -3.23 -11.45 1.91
CA LEU A 134 -2.88 -11.81 3.29
C LEU A 134 -1.53 -12.55 3.38
N LEU A 135 -1.27 -13.49 2.46
CA LEU A 135 0.01 -14.21 2.42
C LEU A 135 1.18 -13.29 2.04
N LYS A 136 0.97 -12.36 1.10
CA LYS A 136 1.96 -11.34 0.75
C LYS A 136 2.25 -10.40 1.94
N GLU A 137 1.20 -9.98 2.66
CA GLU A 137 1.32 -9.16 3.86
C GLU A 137 2.11 -9.87 4.95
N GLU A 138 1.80 -11.14 5.25
CA GLU A 138 2.56 -11.93 6.23
C GLU A 138 4.04 -12.04 5.84
N LYS A 139 4.33 -12.34 4.57
CA LYS A 139 5.71 -12.45 4.07
C LYS A 139 6.47 -11.13 4.23
N CYS A 140 5.84 -10.01 3.86
CA CYS A 140 6.42 -8.68 3.97
C CYS A 140 6.67 -8.30 5.44
N LEU A 141 5.67 -8.45 6.31
CA LEU A 141 5.78 -8.18 7.74
C LEU A 141 6.84 -9.04 8.41
N LYS A 142 6.92 -10.33 8.08
CA LYS A 142 7.98 -11.22 8.57
C LYS A 142 9.37 -10.69 8.17
N SER A 143 9.54 -10.27 6.91
CA SER A 143 10.81 -9.70 6.44
C SER A 143 11.17 -8.35 7.08
N ILE A 144 10.17 -7.56 7.49
CA ILE A 144 10.39 -6.33 8.26
C ILE A 144 10.82 -6.68 9.68
N VAL A 145 10.10 -7.58 10.36
CA VAL A 145 10.38 -7.95 11.75
C VAL A 145 11.72 -8.67 11.90
N THR A 146 12.11 -9.53 10.95
CA THR A 146 13.37 -10.27 11.04
C THR A 146 14.60 -9.36 10.96
N ASP A 147 14.55 -8.31 10.13
CA ASP A 147 15.69 -7.39 9.91
C ASP A 147 15.21 -5.93 10.00
N PHE A 148 14.65 -5.54 11.15
CA PHE A 148 13.95 -4.26 11.28
C PHE A 148 14.84 -3.05 11.02
N GLU A 149 16.05 -3.03 11.60
CA GLU A 149 16.98 -1.92 11.40
C GLU A 149 17.46 -1.81 9.95
N GLU A 150 17.65 -2.94 9.26
CA GLU A 150 18.00 -2.91 7.84
C GLU A 150 16.84 -2.45 6.98
N ALA A 151 15.61 -2.93 7.27
CA ALA A 151 14.40 -2.45 6.61
C ALA A 151 14.25 -0.92 6.76
N LYS A 152 14.53 -0.39 7.96
CA LYS A 152 14.45 1.02 8.31
C LYS A 152 15.40 1.90 7.51
N LYS A 153 16.63 1.44 7.23
CA LYS A 153 17.58 2.18 6.37
C LYS A 153 17.05 2.41 4.95
N GLY A 154 16.29 1.43 4.42
CA GLY A 154 15.67 1.52 3.10
C GLY A 154 14.39 2.35 3.04
N PHE A 155 13.90 2.88 4.16
CA PHE A 155 12.63 3.60 4.19
C PHE A 155 12.77 5.01 3.63
N LYS A 156 12.17 5.26 2.46
CA LYS A 156 12.23 6.54 1.76
C LYS A 156 10.89 7.26 1.80
N THR A 157 10.68 8.13 2.78
CA THR A 157 9.45 8.96 2.83
C THR A 157 9.75 10.42 3.13
N VAL A 158 8.86 11.28 2.64
CA VAL A 158 8.93 12.74 2.78
C VAL A 158 8.18 13.26 4.02
N ALA A 159 7.38 12.43 4.69
CA ALA A 159 6.36 12.90 5.65
C ALA A 159 6.61 12.55 7.13
N LYS A 160 6.87 11.28 7.47
CA LYS A 160 7.03 10.82 8.88
C LYS A 160 7.97 9.61 8.95
N GLY A 161 8.64 9.41 10.09
CA GLY A 161 9.42 8.21 10.34
C GLY A 161 8.57 6.92 10.37
N THR A 162 9.25 5.77 10.39
CA THR A 162 8.59 4.46 10.56
C THR A 162 8.11 4.26 12.00
N GLU A 163 7.14 3.36 12.20
CA GLU A 163 6.68 2.95 13.53
C GLU A 163 7.73 2.06 14.24
N SER A 164 7.53 1.72 15.52
CA SER A 164 8.44 0.80 16.22
C SER A 164 8.32 -0.65 15.71
N GLU A 165 9.37 -1.45 15.91
CA GLU A 165 9.36 -2.88 15.57
C GLU A 165 8.17 -3.61 16.21
N ASP A 166 7.85 -3.31 17.47
CA ASP A 166 6.73 -3.91 18.20
C ASP A 166 5.37 -3.68 17.51
N VAL A 167 5.18 -2.53 16.86
CA VAL A 167 3.97 -2.27 16.06
C VAL A 167 3.92 -3.22 14.86
N TYR A 168 5.04 -3.49 14.19
CA TYR A 168 5.09 -4.43 13.07
C TYR A 168 4.95 -5.89 13.52
N ARG A 169 5.52 -6.26 14.67
CA ARG A 169 5.30 -7.57 15.30
C ARG A 169 3.82 -7.80 15.61
N LEU A 170 3.14 -6.78 16.14
CA LEU A 170 1.70 -6.83 16.41
C LEU A 170 0.88 -6.96 15.12
N ARG A 171 1.20 -6.17 14.09
CA ARG A 171 0.56 -6.28 12.76
C ARG A 171 0.74 -7.67 12.16
N LEU A 172 1.92 -8.28 12.30
CA LEU A 172 2.18 -9.66 11.86
C LEU A 172 1.31 -10.67 12.60
N ALA A 173 1.12 -10.51 13.91
CA ALA A 173 0.24 -11.36 14.70
C ALA A 173 -1.21 -11.26 14.21
N PHE A 174 -1.73 -10.06 13.95
CA PHE A 174 -3.07 -9.87 13.40
C PHE A 174 -3.23 -10.48 11.99
N ALA A 175 -2.26 -10.28 11.10
CA ALA A 175 -2.28 -10.89 9.76
C ALA A 175 -2.34 -12.43 9.83
N ARG A 176 -1.63 -13.04 10.79
CA ARG A 176 -1.69 -14.49 11.04
C ARG A 176 -3.07 -14.95 11.53
N ILE A 177 -3.73 -14.17 12.37
CA ILE A 177 -5.12 -14.45 12.79
C ILE A 177 -6.08 -14.39 11.59
N ASP A 178 -5.94 -13.38 10.71
CA ASP A 178 -6.78 -13.27 9.51
C ASP A 178 -6.57 -14.44 8.53
N ILE A 179 -5.32 -14.89 8.38
CA ILE A 179 -5.00 -16.12 7.62
C ILE A 179 -5.66 -17.33 8.27
N ALA A 180 -5.53 -17.50 9.58
CA ALA A 180 -6.12 -18.63 10.31
C ALA A 180 -7.64 -18.71 10.11
N LYS A 181 -8.35 -17.60 10.25
CA LYS A 181 -9.80 -17.52 10.00
C LYS A 181 -10.18 -17.97 8.59
N THR A 182 -9.33 -17.66 7.62
CA THR A 182 -9.56 -17.96 6.21
C THR A 182 -9.30 -19.43 5.88
N CYS A 183 -8.32 -20.07 6.51
CA CYS A 183 -7.93 -21.46 6.21
C CYS A 183 -8.42 -22.49 7.24
N MET A 184 -9.08 -22.09 8.34
CA MET A 184 -9.43 -23.00 9.43
C MET A 184 -10.29 -24.21 9.06
N ARG A 185 -11.06 -24.13 7.96
CA ARG A 185 -11.87 -25.26 7.47
C ARG A 185 -11.05 -26.19 6.57
N GLN A 186 -10.29 -25.61 5.64
CA GLN A 186 -9.57 -26.37 4.60
C GLN A 186 -8.22 -26.90 5.10
N ASN A 187 -7.57 -26.18 6.02
CA ASN A 187 -6.28 -26.54 6.59
C ASN A 187 -6.21 -26.14 8.07
N PRO A 188 -6.88 -26.90 8.96
CA PRO A 188 -6.92 -26.60 10.39
C PRO A 188 -5.53 -26.64 11.05
N GLY A 189 -4.61 -27.48 10.56
CA GLY A 189 -3.24 -27.54 11.07
C GLY A 189 -2.46 -26.25 10.84
N LEU A 190 -2.55 -25.69 9.63
CA LEU A 190 -1.97 -24.38 9.32
C LEU A 190 -2.61 -23.28 10.18
N ALA A 191 -3.94 -23.28 10.31
CA ALA A 191 -4.65 -22.29 11.12
C ALA A 191 -4.18 -22.30 12.59
N LEU A 192 -4.09 -23.47 13.23
CA LEU A 192 -3.60 -23.62 14.59
C LEU A 192 -2.15 -23.14 14.75
N SER A 193 -1.29 -23.43 13.78
CA SER A 193 0.09 -22.95 13.77
C SER A 193 0.17 -21.42 13.72
N LYS A 194 -0.64 -20.78 12.86
CA LYS A 194 -0.73 -19.31 12.77
C LYS A 194 -1.25 -18.70 14.07
N ILE A 195 -2.30 -19.28 14.67
CA ILE A 195 -2.87 -18.82 15.95
C ILE A 195 -1.83 -18.91 17.06
N ARG A 196 -1.13 -20.04 17.20
CA ARG A 196 -0.08 -20.21 18.23
C ARG A 196 1.03 -19.18 18.08
N SER A 197 1.44 -18.90 16.84
CA SER A 197 2.47 -17.90 16.56
C SER A 197 2.00 -16.47 16.89
N ALA A 198 0.75 -16.12 16.59
CA ALA A 198 0.17 -14.82 16.94
C ALA A 198 0.00 -14.65 18.47
N LYS A 199 -0.53 -15.68 19.15
CA LYS A 199 -0.76 -15.70 20.60
C LYS A 199 0.50 -15.36 21.40
N ARG A 200 1.66 -15.86 20.98
CA ARG A 200 2.95 -15.57 21.64
C ARG A 200 3.24 -14.06 21.67
N VAL A 201 3.07 -13.38 20.53
CA VAL A 201 3.25 -11.92 20.44
C VAL A 201 2.22 -11.19 21.29
N PHE A 202 0.96 -11.65 21.30
CA PHE A 202 -0.07 -11.06 22.15
C PHE A 202 0.26 -11.18 23.65
N ILE A 203 0.80 -12.32 24.10
CA ILE A 203 1.27 -12.50 25.48
C ILE A 203 2.42 -11.54 25.79
N GLU A 204 3.46 -11.54 24.95
CA GLU A 204 4.65 -10.70 25.13
C GLU A 204 4.31 -9.20 25.20
N GLN A 205 3.26 -8.77 24.48
CA GLN A 205 2.81 -7.37 24.46
C GLN A 205 1.60 -7.08 25.38
N GLY A 206 1.22 -8.00 26.28
CA GLY A 206 0.15 -7.77 27.26
C GLY A 206 -1.26 -7.61 26.66
N ARG A 207 -1.53 -8.19 25.49
CA ARG A 207 -2.79 -8.10 24.73
C ARG A 207 -3.81 -9.17 25.15
N THR A 208 -4.33 -9.06 26.37
CA THR A 208 -5.18 -10.10 27.00
C THR A 208 -6.42 -10.47 26.18
N LYS A 209 -7.13 -9.48 25.62
CA LYS A 209 -8.31 -9.71 24.77
C LYS A 209 -7.97 -10.54 23.53
N GLU A 210 -6.85 -10.24 22.88
CA GLU A 210 -6.38 -10.97 21.70
C GLU A 210 -5.88 -12.38 22.04
N VAL A 211 -5.32 -12.58 23.24
CA VAL A 211 -4.97 -13.91 23.76
C VAL A 211 -6.23 -14.77 23.93
N GLU A 212 -7.24 -14.27 24.65
CA GLU A 212 -8.52 -14.96 24.87
C GLU A 212 -9.20 -15.29 23.54
N PHE A 213 -9.26 -14.31 22.62
CA PHE A 213 -9.79 -14.52 21.27
C PHE A 213 -9.06 -15.64 20.52
N SER A 214 -7.72 -15.66 20.61
CA SER A 214 -6.90 -16.68 19.95
C SER A 214 -7.16 -18.08 20.50
N GLU A 215 -7.37 -18.21 21.80
CA GLU A 215 -7.72 -19.48 22.47
C GLU A 215 -9.11 -19.97 22.07
N GLN A 216 -10.10 -19.08 22.07
CA GLN A 216 -11.46 -19.41 21.62
C GLN A 216 -11.47 -19.89 20.17
N LEU A 217 -10.72 -19.21 19.30
CA LEU A 217 -10.59 -19.60 17.89
C LEU A 217 -9.91 -20.96 17.75
N ALA A 218 -8.83 -21.23 18.49
CA ALA A 218 -8.17 -22.54 18.47
C ALA A 218 -9.11 -23.66 18.91
N LYS A 219 -9.82 -23.47 20.03
CA LYS A 219 -10.80 -24.43 20.56
C LYS A 219 -11.90 -24.72 19.55
N GLN A 220 -12.41 -23.70 18.84
CA GLN A 220 -13.40 -23.88 17.79
C GLN A 220 -12.89 -24.77 16.64
N ILE A 221 -11.61 -24.69 16.30
CA ILE A 221 -11.00 -25.51 15.25
C ILE A 221 -10.85 -26.95 15.72
N GLU A 222 -10.39 -27.15 16.95
CA GLU A 222 -10.19 -28.48 17.54
C GLU A 222 -11.50 -29.23 17.69
N LEU A 223 -12.55 -28.57 18.18
CA LEU A 223 -13.89 -29.16 18.33
C LEU A 223 -14.56 -29.57 17.02
N ARG A 224 -14.12 -29.04 15.87
CA ARG A 224 -14.65 -29.41 14.54
C ARG A 224 -13.90 -30.58 13.90
N ARG A 225 -12.79 -31.02 14.49
CA ARG A 225 -12.02 -32.19 14.01
C ARG A 225 -12.55 -33.50 14.59
N TYR A 226 -13.44 -33.42 15.56
CA TYR A 226 -14.21 -34.51 16.17
C TYR A 226 -15.69 -34.31 15.83
#